data_AF-S9Q6Z3-F1
#
_entry.id   AF-S9Q6Z3-F1
#
_cell.length_a   1.000
_cell.length_b   1.000
_cell.length_c   1.000
_cell.angle_alpha   90.00
_cell.angle_beta   90.00
_cell.angle_gamma   90.00
#
_symmetry.space_group_name_H-M   'P 1'
#
loop_
_entity.id
_entity.type
_entity.pdbx_description
1 polymer ?
#
loop_
_entity_poly.entity_id
_entity_poly.type
_entity_poly.pdbx_seq_one_letter_code
_entity_poly.pdbx_strand_id
1 'polypeptide(L)'
;MGDKTWLFTSESVSEGHPDKVCDRISDSVLDAYLAEEPEARVACETLATTDHLTIAGEVRGPESVLRRVEEIAREAVKEIGYDQPGFSWKTVEIVNRLHAQSSDIAMGVDEGDKGEEGAGDQGIMFGYACNETEELMPAPIQFAHRILRLMAEDRKSGKTPEFGPDAKSQVTLKYQGGKPVGVDTVVVSTQHLEGVSQDKVRELVKPYIEGVFKDEGWDLPADDKLIVNPTGNFVIGGPDGDAGLTGRKIIVDTYGGAAPHGGGAFSGKDPTKVDRSAAYAARYLAKNVVAAGLADKCQIQLAYAIGVPDPVAATSRPSAPARSTRRSSARPCARWSASRRAACARRWACSSRSTRAPRPTATSVARWTPTAASAGSARTSPRTSRPSSATRSRPSNRPAKQCTCRRAPCPAASFHRIKDKTCLQKTCPTWRATTSSRTSRWPATAARSWTSPRPRCRASWPCARNTAPASRSRAPGSPARCT
;
A
#
# COMPACT_ATOMS: atom_id res chain seq x y z
N MET A 1 34.84 -12.98 0.64
CA MET A 1 34.27 -11.66 1.00
C MET A 1 34.17 -11.66 2.51
N GLY A 2 35.09 -10.95 3.16
CA GLY A 2 35.43 -11.14 4.58
C GLY A 2 34.37 -10.64 5.56
N ASP A 3 34.70 -10.82 6.83
CA ASP A 3 34.01 -10.57 8.11
C ASP A 3 33.42 -9.15 8.30
N LYS A 4 32.77 -8.59 7.28
CA LYS A 4 32.06 -7.33 7.43
C LYS A 4 30.90 -7.55 8.37
N THR A 5 30.97 -6.88 9.50
CA THR A 5 29.90 -6.78 10.47
C THR A 5 29.26 -5.40 10.39
N TRP A 6 27.94 -5.35 10.56
CA TRP A 6 27.22 -4.08 10.68
C TRP A 6 25.92 -4.32 11.44
N LEU A 7 25.31 -3.23 11.90
CA LEU A 7 23.94 -3.22 12.43
C LEU A 7 23.00 -2.70 11.34
N PHE A 8 21.85 -3.34 11.21
CA PHE A 8 20.79 -2.87 10.33
C PHE A 8 19.46 -2.88 11.08
N THR A 9 18.70 -1.81 10.89
CA THR A 9 17.47 -1.54 11.62
C THR A 9 16.31 -1.37 10.67
N SER A 10 15.18 -1.97 10.99
CA SER A 10 13.88 -1.68 10.38
C SER A 10 12.82 -1.47 11.45
N GLU A 11 11.74 -0.80 11.08
CA GLU A 11 10.60 -0.55 11.96
C GLU A 11 9.28 -0.95 11.30
N SER A 12 8.26 -1.15 12.12
CA SER A 12 6.89 -1.39 11.72
C SER A 12 5.95 -0.64 12.66
N VAL A 13 4.71 -0.47 12.20
CA VAL A 13 3.61 0.07 13.00
C VAL A 13 2.38 -0.83 12.86
N SER A 14 1.49 -0.80 13.85
CA SER A 14 0.28 -1.63 13.88
C SER A 14 -0.79 -1.08 12.95
N GLU A 15 -1.86 -1.86 12.76
CA GLU A 15 -3.09 -1.42 12.10
C GLU A 15 -3.78 -0.23 12.79
N GLY A 16 -3.50 0.04 14.07
CA GLY A 16 -4.04 1.19 14.80
C GLY A 16 -3.25 2.48 14.59
N HIS A 17 -2.01 2.41 14.13
CA HIS A 17 -1.24 3.63 13.85
C HIS A 17 -2.03 4.55 12.89
N PRO A 18 -2.13 5.87 13.13
CA PRO A 18 -3.03 6.74 12.37
C PRO A 18 -2.76 6.73 10.85
N ASP A 19 -1.51 6.71 10.41
CA ASP A 19 -1.19 6.49 8.98
C ASP A 19 -1.71 5.13 8.43
N LYS A 20 -1.62 4.04 9.20
CA LYS A 20 -2.13 2.73 8.78
C LYS A 20 -3.65 2.63 8.87
N VAL A 21 -4.29 3.39 9.77
CA VAL A 21 -5.75 3.60 9.76
C VAL A 21 -6.17 4.20 8.43
N CYS A 22 -5.45 5.23 7.97
CA CYS A 22 -5.72 5.87 6.68
C CYS A 22 -5.52 4.90 5.50
N ASP A 23 -4.40 4.14 5.49
CA ASP A 23 -4.17 3.11 4.49
C ASP A 23 -5.29 2.06 4.46
N ARG A 24 -5.72 1.57 5.64
CA ARG A 24 -6.78 0.57 5.77
C ARG A 24 -8.11 1.09 5.25
N ILE A 25 -8.49 2.33 5.57
CA ILE A 25 -9.74 2.94 5.08
C ILE A 25 -9.68 3.10 3.56
N SER A 26 -8.59 3.65 3.03
CA SER A 26 -8.40 3.85 1.59
C SER A 26 -8.50 2.53 0.79
N ASP A 27 -7.89 1.45 1.31
CA ASP A 27 -8.03 0.13 0.69
C ASP A 27 -9.41 -0.51 0.88
N SER A 28 -10.09 -0.29 2.00
CA SER A 28 -11.48 -0.76 2.17
C SER A 28 -12.44 -0.11 1.16
N VAL A 29 -12.24 1.17 0.84
CA VAL A 29 -12.99 1.84 -0.23
C VAL A 29 -12.66 1.24 -1.59
N LEU A 30 -11.37 1.03 -1.90
CA LEU A 30 -10.95 0.37 -3.12
C LEU A 30 -11.58 -1.03 -3.28
N ASP A 31 -11.52 -1.85 -2.23
CA ASP A 31 -12.07 -3.21 -2.22
C ASP A 31 -13.57 -3.19 -2.52
N ALA A 32 -14.31 -2.22 -1.95
CA ALA A 32 -15.74 -2.07 -2.21
C ALA A 32 -16.04 -1.72 -3.69
N TYR A 33 -15.25 -0.82 -4.30
CA TYR A 33 -15.37 -0.52 -5.73
C TYR A 33 -15.06 -1.74 -6.61
N LEU A 34 -13.92 -2.41 -6.36
CA LEU A 34 -13.48 -3.56 -7.16
C LEU A 34 -14.39 -4.79 -7.01
N ALA A 35 -15.09 -4.92 -5.87
CA ALA A 35 -16.06 -5.99 -5.65
C ALA A 35 -17.33 -5.83 -6.50
N GLU A 36 -17.79 -4.60 -6.74
CA GLU A 36 -18.96 -4.33 -7.58
C GLU A 36 -18.60 -4.16 -9.07
N GLU A 37 -17.51 -3.45 -9.36
CA GLU A 37 -17.04 -3.20 -10.72
C GLU A 37 -15.52 -3.44 -10.82
N PRO A 38 -15.11 -4.60 -11.36
CA PRO A 38 -13.69 -4.95 -11.37
C PRO A 38 -12.79 -4.09 -12.27
N GLU A 39 -13.37 -3.25 -13.13
CA GLU A 39 -12.67 -2.25 -13.93
C GLU A 39 -12.70 -0.84 -13.31
N ALA A 40 -13.23 -0.69 -12.10
CA ALA A 40 -13.30 0.59 -11.40
C ALA A 40 -11.91 1.25 -11.27
N ARG A 41 -11.88 2.57 -11.44
CA ARG A 41 -10.68 3.39 -11.20
C ARG A 41 -10.81 4.02 -9.83
N VAL A 42 -9.80 3.90 -8.99
CA VAL A 42 -9.81 4.43 -7.62
C VAL A 42 -8.44 5.01 -7.30
N ALA A 43 -8.46 6.24 -6.78
CA ALA A 43 -7.36 6.93 -6.13
C ALA A 43 -7.96 7.59 -4.87
N CYS A 44 -8.11 6.79 -3.82
CA CYS A 44 -8.71 7.19 -2.55
C CYS A 44 -7.62 7.54 -1.55
N GLU A 45 -7.68 8.75 -1.02
CA GLU A 45 -6.78 9.26 0.01
C GLU A 45 -7.57 9.54 1.29
N THR A 46 -7.02 9.14 2.43
CA THR A 46 -7.60 9.36 3.75
C THR A 46 -6.65 10.16 4.63
N LEU A 47 -7.20 11.15 5.33
CA LEU A 47 -6.58 11.87 6.44
C LEU A 47 -7.36 11.56 7.73
N ALA A 48 -6.64 11.28 8.82
CA ALA A 48 -7.21 11.07 10.14
C ALA A 48 -6.57 12.01 11.16
N THR A 49 -7.39 12.52 12.08
CA THR A 49 -6.96 13.30 13.25
C THR A 49 -8.01 13.14 14.36
N THR A 50 -7.87 13.84 15.49
CA THR A 50 -8.84 13.82 16.60
C THR A 50 -10.27 13.96 16.10
N ASP A 51 -11.08 12.93 16.37
CA ASP A 51 -12.50 12.76 16.06
C ASP A 51 -12.90 13.10 14.61
N HIS A 52 -11.96 13.01 13.66
CA HIS A 52 -12.19 13.44 12.29
C HIS A 52 -11.48 12.57 11.24
N LEU A 53 -12.21 12.26 10.18
CA LEU A 53 -11.73 11.64 8.95
C LEU A 53 -12.12 12.50 7.74
N THR A 54 -11.14 12.82 6.89
CA THR A 54 -11.41 13.32 5.54
C THR A 54 -11.01 12.25 4.53
N ILE A 55 -11.94 11.88 3.65
CA ILE A 55 -11.72 10.92 2.57
C ILE A 55 -11.89 11.67 1.25
N ALA A 56 -10.86 11.70 0.41
CA ALA A 56 -10.82 12.52 -0.80
C ALA A 56 -10.13 11.79 -1.95
N GLY A 57 -10.20 12.36 -3.16
CA GLY A 57 -9.57 11.84 -4.37
C GLY A 57 -10.58 11.46 -5.45
N GLU A 58 -10.14 10.63 -6.39
CA GLU A 58 -10.86 10.36 -7.62
C GLU A 58 -11.32 8.91 -7.74
N VAL A 59 -12.57 8.73 -8.16
CA VAL A 59 -13.16 7.43 -8.44
C VAL A 59 -13.86 7.40 -9.80
N ARG A 60 -13.92 6.22 -10.41
CA ARG A 60 -14.82 5.89 -11.52
C ARG A 60 -15.35 4.49 -11.27
N GLY A 61 -16.63 4.38 -11.00
CA GLY A 61 -17.28 3.12 -10.70
C GLY A 61 -18.69 3.33 -10.16
N PRO A 62 -19.26 2.33 -9.46
CA PRO A 62 -20.66 2.35 -9.05
C PRO A 62 -20.96 3.43 -8.01
N GLU A 63 -21.94 4.28 -8.32
CA GLU A 63 -22.48 5.31 -7.41
C GLU A 63 -23.01 4.72 -6.08
N SER A 64 -23.42 3.45 -6.09
CA SER A 64 -23.80 2.68 -4.90
C SER A 64 -22.67 2.59 -3.87
N VAL A 65 -21.42 2.51 -4.30
CA VAL A 65 -20.26 2.47 -3.40
C VAL A 65 -19.96 3.85 -2.84
N LEU A 66 -20.02 4.90 -3.69
CA LEU A 66 -19.78 6.29 -3.27
C LEU A 66 -20.69 6.70 -2.10
N ARG A 67 -21.96 6.27 -2.12
CA ARG A 67 -22.94 6.55 -1.07
C ARG A 67 -22.69 5.81 0.25
N ARG A 68 -21.82 4.80 0.26
CA ARG A 68 -21.50 3.95 1.43
C ARG A 68 -20.10 4.18 1.97
N VAL A 69 -19.34 5.14 1.44
CA VAL A 69 -17.95 5.42 1.86
C VAL A 69 -17.84 5.67 3.37
N GLU A 70 -18.77 6.43 3.95
CA GLU A 70 -18.78 6.71 5.39
C GLU A 70 -19.02 5.44 6.22
N GLU A 71 -19.92 4.56 5.77
CA GLU A 71 -20.18 3.26 6.41
C GLU A 71 -18.95 2.37 6.36
N ILE A 72 -18.32 2.27 5.18
CA ILE A 72 -17.09 1.49 4.95
C ILE A 72 -15.96 1.97 5.87
N ALA A 73 -15.78 3.28 5.99
CA ALA A 73 -14.78 3.87 6.87
C ALA A 73 -15.07 3.57 8.35
N ARG A 74 -16.32 3.68 8.80
CA ARG A 74 -16.70 3.32 10.17
C ARG A 74 -16.43 1.84 10.47
N GLU A 75 -16.76 0.94 9.55
CA GLU A 75 -16.49 -0.49 9.77
C GLU A 75 -14.99 -0.77 9.81
N ALA A 76 -14.18 -0.12 8.96
CA ALA A 76 -12.72 -0.23 9.03
C ALA A 76 -12.16 0.24 10.39
N VAL A 77 -12.62 1.38 10.92
CA VAL A 77 -12.23 1.88 12.26
C VAL A 77 -12.66 0.91 13.36
N LYS A 78 -13.85 0.33 13.25
CA LYS A 78 -14.38 -0.68 14.18
C LYS A 78 -13.57 -1.98 14.16
N GLU A 79 -13.20 -2.47 12.98
CA GLU A 79 -12.37 -3.68 12.81
C GLU A 79 -10.96 -3.52 13.38
N ILE A 80 -10.39 -2.32 13.29
CA ILE A 80 -9.11 -1.97 13.94
C ILE A 80 -9.26 -2.01 15.46
N GLY A 81 -10.44 -1.62 15.96
CA GLY A 81 -10.80 -1.68 17.39
C GLY A 81 -10.83 -0.32 18.07
N TYR A 82 -11.05 0.76 17.34
CA TYR A 82 -11.13 2.12 17.92
C TYR A 82 -12.53 2.45 18.43
N ASP A 83 -12.68 2.45 19.74
CA ASP A 83 -13.85 2.95 20.46
C ASP A 83 -13.42 3.62 21.77
N GLN A 84 -12.70 4.74 21.63
CA GLN A 84 -12.13 5.49 22.76
C GLN A 84 -12.47 6.98 22.65
N PRO A 85 -12.32 7.76 23.75
CA PRO A 85 -12.34 9.22 23.66
C PRO A 85 -11.33 9.73 22.62
N GLY A 86 -11.72 10.76 21.88
CA GLY A 86 -10.89 11.37 20.82
C GLY A 86 -10.87 10.61 19.49
N PHE A 87 -11.25 9.33 19.44
CA PHE A 87 -11.42 8.59 18.18
C PHE A 87 -12.27 7.32 18.37
N SER A 88 -13.52 7.34 17.93
CA SER A 88 -14.44 6.18 17.98
C SER A 88 -15.20 6.02 16.67
N TRP A 89 -15.32 4.77 16.19
CA TRP A 89 -16.12 4.45 14.99
C TRP A 89 -17.59 4.93 15.09
N LYS A 90 -18.10 5.10 16.31
CA LYS A 90 -19.48 5.53 16.59
C LYS A 90 -19.69 7.03 16.39
N THR A 91 -18.71 7.83 16.77
CA THR A 91 -18.85 9.29 16.88
C THR A 91 -18.04 10.06 15.85
N VAL A 92 -16.98 9.46 15.30
CA VAL A 92 -16.04 10.13 14.39
C VAL A 92 -16.77 10.89 13.29
N GLU A 93 -16.42 12.15 13.09
CA GLU A 93 -16.88 12.95 11.97
C GLU A 93 -16.20 12.43 10.69
N ILE A 94 -16.99 12.21 9.64
CA ILE A 94 -16.47 11.76 8.35
C ILE A 94 -16.89 12.75 7.29
N VAL A 95 -15.90 13.33 6.62
CA VAL A 95 -16.08 14.24 5.48
C VAL A 95 -15.66 13.52 4.21
N ASN A 96 -16.65 13.08 3.44
CA ASN A 96 -16.42 12.48 2.12
C ASN A 96 -16.34 13.56 1.03
N ARG A 97 -15.20 13.60 0.33
CA ARG A 97 -14.88 14.47 -0.81
C ARG A 97 -14.41 13.66 -2.03
N LEU A 98 -14.68 12.35 -2.07
CA LEU A 98 -14.45 11.56 -3.28
C LEU A 98 -15.34 12.07 -4.40
N HIS A 99 -14.77 12.22 -5.59
CA HIS A 99 -15.50 12.67 -6.77
C HIS A 99 -15.07 11.90 -8.02
N ALA A 100 -15.83 12.08 -9.10
CA ALA A 100 -15.49 11.49 -10.38
C ALA A 100 -14.10 11.96 -10.87
N GLN A 101 -13.32 11.06 -11.46
CA GLN A 101 -12.04 11.42 -12.09
C GLN A 101 -12.24 12.42 -13.24
N SER A 102 -11.29 13.36 -13.42
CA SER A 102 -11.32 14.34 -14.52
C SER A 102 -11.41 13.67 -15.89
N SER A 103 -12.29 14.18 -16.76
CA SER A 103 -12.42 13.74 -18.15
C SER A 103 -11.14 13.91 -18.98
N ASP A 104 -10.31 14.90 -18.65
CA ASP A 104 -9.06 15.17 -19.36
C ASP A 104 -7.99 14.11 -19.07
N ILE A 105 -8.05 13.48 -17.89
CA ILE A 105 -7.16 12.36 -17.50
C ILE A 105 -7.68 11.05 -18.10
N ALA A 106 -9.01 10.87 -18.16
CA ALA A 106 -9.62 9.66 -18.72
C ALA A 106 -9.21 9.41 -20.19
N MET A 107 -9.11 10.47 -21.00
CA MET A 107 -8.72 10.38 -22.41
C MET A 107 -7.30 9.82 -22.63
N GLY A 108 -6.36 10.07 -21.70
CA GLY A 108 -4.96 9.65 -21.86
C GLY A 108 -4.68 8.22 -21.39
N VAL A 109 -5.57 7.61 -20.59
CA VAL A 109 -5.37 6.30 -19.96
C VAL A 109 -6.19 5.20 -20.64
N ASP A 110 -7.39 5.51 -21.11
CA ASP A 110 -8.30 4.50 -21.67
C ASP A 110 -8.06 4.20 -23.16
N GLU A 111 -7.36 5.08 -23.89
CA GLU A 111 -7.03 4.88 -25.31
C GLU A 111 -5.55 5.20 -25.58
N GLY A 112 -4.66 4.29 -25.18
CA GLY A 112 -3.38 4.21 -25.88
C GLY A 112 -3.65 3.88 -27.35
N ASP A 113 -2.91 4.50 -28.29
CA ASP A 113 -3.04 4.38 -29.77
C ASP A 113 -3.09 2.95 -30.35
N LYS A 114 -3.09 1.89 -29.52
CA LYS A 114 -2.98 0.47 -29.90
C LYS A 114 -3.87 -0.49 -29.09
N GLY A 115 -4.80 -0.01 -28.27
CA GLY A 115 -5.67 -0.89 -27.45
C GLY A 115 -4.93 -1.60 -26.30
N GLU A 116 -3.81 -1.02 -25.84
CA GLU A 116 -3.10 -1.44 -24.63
C GLU A 116 -3.20 -0.31 -23.60
N GLU A 117 -3.67 -0.60 -22.38
CA GLU A 117 -3.71 0.36 -21.28
C GLU A 117 -2.28 0.83 -20.93
N GLY A 118 -2.04 2.14 -21.05
CA GLY A 118 -0.78 2.78 -20.68
C GLY A 118 -0.63 2.92 -19.16
N ALA A 119 0.59 3.20 -18.68
CA ALA A 119 0.79 3.53 -17.28
C ALA A 119 -0.02 4.78 -16.89
N GLY A 120 -0.80 4.70 -15.80
CA GLY A 120 -1.64 5.79 -15.32
C GLY A 120 -0.87 7.02 -14.81
N ASP A 121 0.43 6.88 -14.54
CA ASP A 121 1.36 7.96 -14.21
C ASP A 121 2.79 7.55 -14.59
N GLN A 122 3.71 8.50 -14.62
CA GLN A 122 5.14 8.22 -14.61
C GLN A 122 5.56 7.70 -13.22
N GLY A 123 6.55 6.82 -13.17
CA GLY A 123 7.04 6.38 -11.88
C GLY A 123 8.18 5.39 -11.94
N ILE A 124 8.81 5.20 -10.79
CA ILE A 124 9.90 4.25 -10.57
C ILE A 124 9.41 3.26 -9.51
N MET A 125 9.63 1.97 -9.71
CA MET A 125 9.21 0.94 -8.77
C MET A 125 10.34 -0.04 -8.52
N PHE A 126 10.43 -0.53 -7.27
CA PHE A 126 11.44 -1.49 -6.87
C PHE A 126 10.82 -2.78 -6.35
N GLY A 127 11.33 -3.90 -6.85
CA GLY A 127 11.12 -5.24 -6.35
C GLY A 127 12.36 -5.72 -5.63
N TYR A 128 12.23 -6.31 -4.44
CA TYR A 128 13.35 -6.90 -3.73
C TYR A 128 12.98 -8.25 -3.14
N ALA A 129 13.95 -9.16 -3.06
CA ALA A 129 13.87 -10.41 -2.32
C ALA A 129 15.24 -10.84 -1.81
N CYS A 130 15.29 -11.55 -0.68
CA CYS A 130 16.49 -12.19 -0.14
C CYS A 130 16.13 -13.47 0.60
N ASN A 131 17.09 -14.38 0.76
CA ASN A 131 16.90 -15.65 1.48
C ASN A 131 17.21 -15.57 2.99
N GLU A 132 16.97 -14.40 3.60
CA GLU A 132 17.19 -14.20 5.04
C GLU A 132 16.05 -14.78 5.90
N THR A 133 14.84 -14.88 5.34
CA THR A 133 13.67 -15.51 5.98
C THR A 133 12.93 -16.42 4.99
N GLU A 134 12.03 -17.27 5.48
CA GLU A 134 11.22 -18.17 4.64
C GLU A 134 10.31 -17.42 3.65
N GLU A 135 9.84 -16.23 4.01
CA GLU A 135 8.99 -15.39 3.17
C GLU A 135 9.77 -14.70 2.03
N LEU A 136 11.09 -14.89 2.03
CA LEU A 136 12.06 -14.25 1.17
C LEU A 136 12.10 -12.73 1.36
N MET A 137 12.05 -12.28 2.61
CA MET A 137 12.06 -10.87 3.04
C MET A 137 13.36 -10.56 3.82
N PRO A 138 13.74 -9.26 3.93
CA PRO A 138 14.78 -8.87 4.88
C PRO A 138 14.33 -9.18 6.31
N ALA A 139 15.18 -9.81 7.10
CA ALA A 139 14.83 -10.27 8.45
C ALA A 139 14.38 -9.13 9.41
N PRO A 140 15.02 -7.95 9.45
CA PRO A 140 14.65 -6.88 10.39
C PRO A 140 13.19 -6.40 10.23
N ILE A 141 12.75 -6.15 9.00
CA ILE A 141 11.37 -5.72 8.72
C ILE A 141 10.36 -6.85 8.99
N GLN A 142 10.72 -8.09 8.62
CA GLN A 142 9.87 -9.25 8.84
C GLN A 142 9.60 -9.47 10.33
N PHE A 143 10.63 -9.37 11.18
CA PHE A 143 10.47 -9.51 12.63
C PHE A 143 9.74 -8.32 13.26
N ALA A 144 9.99 -7.10 12.80
CA ALA A 144 9.23 -5.93 13.24
C ALA A 144 7.72 -6.11 12.98
N HIS A 145 7.34 -6.57 11.77
CA HIS A 145 5.95 -6.91 11.45
C HIS A 145 5.40 -8.04 12.32
N ARG A 146 6.16 -9.12 12.49
CA ARG A 146 5.71 -10.32 13.21
C ARG A 146 5.38 -10.03 14.67
N ILE A 147 6.20 -9.22 15.35
CA ILE A 147 5.93 -8.79 16.74
C ILE A 147 4.55 -8.12 16.82
N LEU A 148 4.29 -7.12 15.98
CA LEU A 148 3.04 -6.36 16.04
C LEU A 148 1.83 -7.17 15.59
N ARG A 149 2.01 -8.10 14.64
CA ARG A 149 0.96 -9.02 14.22
C ARG A 149 0.48 -9.90 15.37
N LEU A 150 1.41 -10.51 16.11
CA LEU A 150 1.07 -11.37 17.25
C LEU A 150 0.38 -10.56 18.36
N MET A 151 0.86 -9.35 18.64
CA MET A 151 0.22 -8.44 19.60
C MET A 151 -1.20 -8.07 19.18
N ALA A 152 -1.42 -7.78 17.88
CA ALA A 152 -2.75 -7.45 17.36
C ALA A 152 -3.72 -8.64 17.42
N GLU A 153 -3.25 -9.86 17.12
CA GLU A 153 -4.02 -11.10 17.25
C GLU A 153 -4.49 -11.34 18.69
N ASP A 154 -3.60 -11.19 19.68
CA ASP A 154 -3.92 -11.38 21.10
C ASP A 154 -4.79 -10.24 21.67
N ARG A 155 -4.59 -9.00 21.20
CA ARG A 155 -5.48 -7.88 21.53
C ARG A 155 -6.91 -8.13 21.01
N LYS A 156 -7.04 -8.48 19.72
CA LYS A 156 -8.35 -8.70 19.06
C LYS A 156 -9.11 -9.91 19.61
N SER A 157 -8.40 -10.93 20.07
CA SER A 157 -9.01 -12.09 20.74
C SER A 157 -9.43 -11.81 22.19
N GLY A 158 -9.03 -10.67 22.76
CA GLY A 158 -9.28 -10.32 24.15
C GLY A 158 -8.34 -11.02 25.14
N LYS A 159 -7.29 -11.70 24.66
CA LYS A 159 -6.27 -12.35 25.51
C LYS A 159 -5.38 -11.34 26.22
N THR A 160 -5.12 -10.19 25.61
CA THR A 160 -4.41 -9.06 26.25
C THR A 160 -5.24 -7.79 26.12
N PRO A 161 -6.30 -7.65 26.94
CA PRO A 161 -7.21 -6.50 26.90
C PRO A 161 -6.53 -5.18 27.32
N GLU A 162 -5.34 -5.25 27.92
CA GLU A 162 -4.56 -4.08 28.33
C GLU A 162 -4.02 -3.26 27.16
N PHE A 163 -3.88 -3.85 25.96
CA PHE A 163 -3.33 -3.17 24.79
C PHE A 163 -4.39 -2.38 24.02
N GLY A 164 -4.03 -1.16 23.64
CA GLY A 164 -4.75 -0.35 22.66
C GLY A 164 -4.36 -0.70 21.21
N PRO A 165 -5.05 -0.15 20.20
CA PRO A 165 -4.78 -0.47 18.81
C PRO A 165 -3.43 0.06 18.27
N ASP A 166 -2.95 1.22 18.74
CA ASP A 166 -1.72 1.85 18.24
C ASP A 166 -0.47 1.21 18.85
N ALA A 167 0.43 0.68 18.01
CA ALA A 167 1.70 0.13 18.44
C ALA A 167 2.77 0.27 17.35
N LYS A 168 4.04 0.28 17.78
CA LYS A 168 5.23 0.47 16.96
C LYS A 168 6.30 -0.53 17.40
N SER A 169 7.04 -1.07 16.45
CA SER A 169 8.17 -1.96 16.73
C SER A 169 9.38 -1.54 15.90
N GLN A 170 10.56 -1.69 16.46
CA GLN A 170 11.83 -1.43 15.77
C GLN A 170 12.81 -2.54 16.15
N VAL A 171 13.40 -3.16 15.13
CA VAL A 171 14.30 -4.31 15.30
C VAL A 171 15.63 -3.99 14.66
N THR A 172 16.70 -4.09 15.45
CA THR A 172 18.08 -3.95 14.99
C THR A 172 18.78 -5.30 15.08
N LEU A 173 19.24 -5.81 13.94
CA LEU A 173 19.97 -7.07 13.85
C LEU A 173 21.46 -6.85 13.59
N LYS A 174 22.27 -7.76 14.11
CA LYS A 174 23.69 -7.91 13.81
C LYS A 174 23.82 -8.69 12.51
N TYR A 175 24.53 -8.13 11.55
CA TYR A 175 24.88 -8.82 10.32
C TYR A 175 26.36 -9.20 10.33
N GLN A 176 26.68 -10.39 9.82
CA GLN A 176 28.03 -10.82 9.52
C GLN A 176 28.04 -11.53 8.15
N GLY A 177 28.95 -11.13 7.27
CA GLY A 177 29.15 -11.83 6.00
C GLY A 177 27.91 -11.86 5.09
N GLY A 178 27.04 -10.84 5.15
CA GLY A 178 25.84 -10.79 4.31
C GLY A 178 24.55 -11.28 4.96
N LYS A 179 24.63 -11.88 6.15
CA LYS A 179 23.52 -12.58 6.82
C LYS A 179 23.27 -12.04 8.22
N PRO A 180 22.02 -12.05 8.70
CA PRO A 180 21.74 -11.77 10.10
C PRO A 180 22.26 -12.92 10.98
N VAL A 181 22.85 -12.59 12.12
CA VAL A 181 23.48 -13.56 13.04
C VAL A 181 23.03 -13.40 14.49
N GLY A 182 22.16 -12.43 14.78
CA GLY A 182 21.63 -12.22 16.11
C GLY A 182 20.94 -10.87 16.26
N VAL A 183 20.29 -10.69 17.40
CA VAL A 183 19.60 -9.45 17.78
C VAL A 183 20.59 -8.51 18.47
N ASP A 184 20.51 -7.22 18.15
CA ASP A 184 21.20 -6.17 18.91
C ASP A 184 20.25 -5.43 19.83
N THR A 185 19.20 -4.83 19.28
CA THR A 185 18.28 -3.95 20.00
C THR A 185 16.86 -4.14 19.49
N VAL A 186 15.90 -4.16 20.40
CA VAL A 186 14.46 -4.21 20.09
C VAL A 186 13.75 -3.09 20.84
N VAL A 187 12.96 -2.31 20.12
CA VAL A 187 12.07 -1.30 20.70
C VAL A 187 10.63 -1.68 20.40
N VAL A 188 9.77 -1.66 21.41
CA VAL A 188 8.31 -1.78 21.22
C VAL A 188 7.63 -0.68 22.01
N SER A 189 6.81 0.11 21.32
CA SER A 189 5.92 1.09 21.95
C SER A 189 4.50 0.68 21.66
N THR A 190 3.69 0.43 22.68
CA THR A 190 2.29 0.04 22.53
C THR A 190 1.40 0.92 23.36
N GLN A 191 0.28 1.33 22.76
CA GLN A 191 -0.81 1.95 23.46
C GLN A 191 -1.34 0.95 24.50
N HIS A 192 -1.72 1.44 25.67
CA HIS A 192 -2.30 0.61 26.72
C HIS A 192 -3.37 1.35 27.51
N LEU A 193 -4.18 0.60 28.26
CA LEU A 193 -5.18 1.17 29.16
C LEU A 193 -4.52 2.02 30.26
N GLU A 194 -5.28 3.01 30.75
CA GLU A 194 -4.88 3.83 31.88
C GLU A 194 -4.70 2.98 33.14
N GLY A 195 -3.69 3.31 33.96
CA GLY A 195 -3.39 2.60 35.21
C GLY A 195 -2.55 1.33 35.07
N VAL A 196 -2.23 0.88 33.84
CA VAL A 196 -1.26 -0.21 33.62
C VAL A 196 0.15 0.31 33.87
N SER A 197 0.89 -0.33 34.79
CA SER A 197 2.26 0.07 35.10
C SER A 197 3.22 -0.27 33.97
N GLN A 198 4.29 0.50 33.85
CA GLN A 198 5.34 0.29 32.85
C GLN A 198 5.96 -1.12 32.94
N ASP A 199 6.20 -1.61 34.16
CA ASP A 199 6.72 -2.96 34.38
C ASP A 199 5.75 -4.02 33.84
N LYS A 200 4.44 -3.82 34.05
CA LYS A 200 3.43 -4.73 33.54
C LYS A 200 3.36 -4.72 32.01
N VAL A 201 3.46 -3.55 31.38
CA VAL A 201 3.52 -3.46 29.91
C VAL A 201 4.75 -4.20 29.39
N ARG A 202 5.92 -4.03 30.03
CA ARG A 202 7.14 -4.75 29.67
C ARG A 202 6.97 -6.27 29.78
N GLU A 203 6.38 -6.75 30.87
CA GLU A 203 6.07 -8.18 31.07
C GLU A 203 5.14 -8.73 29.99
N LEU A 204 4.11 -7.96 29.60
CA LEU A 204 3.16 -8.37 28.57
C LEU A 204 3.79 -8.41 27.18
N VAL A 205 4.68 -7.47 26.85
CA VAL A 205 5.32 -7.37 25.53
C VAL A 205 6.43 -8.43 25.34
N LYS A 206 7.17 -8.76 26.40
CA LYS A 206 8.37 -9.62 26.32
C LYS A 206 8.12 -10.99 25.65
N PRO A 207 7.04 -11.74 25.94
CA PRO A 207 6.75 -13.03 25.30
C PRO A 207 6.62 -12.97 23.78
N TYR A 208 6.11 -11.85 23.22
CA TYR A 208 6.01 -11.70 21.76
C TYR A 208 7.38 -11.53 21.11
N ILE A 209 8.28 -10.81 21.78
CA ILE A 209 9.67 -10.62 21.32
C ILE A 209 10.43 -11.95 21.42
N GLU A 210 10.30 -12.65 22.55
CA GLU A 210 10.88 -13.98 22.75
C GLU A 210 10.40 -14.97 21.70
N GLY A 211 9.08 -15.03 21.44
CA GLY A 211 8.51 -15.94 20.46
C GLY A 211 9.05 -15.73 19.05
N VAL A 212 9.29 -14.49 18.63
CA VAL A 212 9.82 -14.17 17.30
C VAL A 212 11.27 -14.62 17.12
N PHE A 213 12.13 -14.42 18.12
CA PHE A 213 13.56 -14.73 18.01
C PHE A 213 13.94 -16.15 18.42
N LYS A 214 13.11 -16.80 19.24
CA LYS A 214 13.29 -18.21 19.61
C LYS A 214 13.26 -19.12 18.39
N ASP A 215 12.40 -18.83 17.42
CA ASP A 215 12.31 -19.61 16.17
C ASP A 215 13.61 -19.55 15.34
N GLU A 216 14.37 -18.47 15.47
CA GLU A 216 15.68 -18.29 14.82
C GLU A 216 16.85 -18.85 15.65
N GLY A 217 16.57 -19.32 16.88
CA GLY A 217 17.59 -19.76 17.83
C GLY A 217 18.48 -18.62 18.34
N TRP A 218 17.97 -17.39 18.38
CA TRP A 218 18.71 -16.23 18.88
C TRP A 218 18.26 -15.86 20.29
N ASP A 219 19.24 -15.53 21.12
CA ASP A 219 18.98 -14.94 22.43
C ASP A 219 18.37 -13.55 22.29
N LEU A 220 17.59 -13.17 23.30
CA LEU A 220 17.13 -11.79 23.44
C LEU A 220 18.31 -10.82 23.54
N PRO A 221 18.12 -9.55 23.14
CA PRO A 221 19.09 -8.51 23.44
C PRO A 221 19.26 -8.35 24.96
N ALA A 222 20.37 -7.74 25.37
CA ALA A 222 20.58 -7.36 26.77
C ALA A 222 19.42 -6.48 27.27
N ASP A 223 19.16 -6.50 28.59
CA ASP A 223 17.98 -5.86 29.17
C ASP A 223 17.89 -4.35 28.87
N ASP A 224 19.03 -3.67 28.75
CA ASP A 224 19.15 -2.25 28.40
C ASP A 224 18.88 -1.96 26.91
N LYS A 225 18.93 -2.99 26.06
CA LYS A 225 18.61 -2.97 24.63
C LYS A 225 17.26 -3.60 24.28
N LEU A 226 16.56 -4.12 25.28
CA LEU A 226 15.15 -4.47 25.20
C LEU A 226 14.35 -3.28 25.73
N ILE A 227 13.88 -2.41 24.84
CA ILE A 227 13.25 -1.14 25.18
C ILE A 227 11.74 -1.27 24.96
N VAL A 228 10.96 -1.22 26.04
CA VAL A 228 9.50 -1.23 25.96
C VAL A 228 8.98 0.10 26.49
N ASN A 229 8.07 0.76 25.75
CA ASN A 229 7.45 2.05 26.11
C ASN A 229 8.43 3.05 26.75
N PRO A 230 9.49 3.51 26.04
CA PRO A 230 10.54 4.34 26.65
C PRO A 230 10.03 5.69 27.21
N THR A 231 8.88 6.15 26.72
CA THR A 231 8.20 7.37 27.23
C THR A 231 7.48 7.14 28.56
N GLY A 232 7.35 5.89 29.02
CA GLY A 232 6.74 5.49 30.28
C GLY A 232 5.20 5.43 30.27
N ASN A 233 4.54 6.30 29.51
CA ASN A 233 3.07 6.32 29.42
C ASN A 233 2.61 6.50 27.97
N PHE A 234 1.77 5.58 27.48
CA PHE A 234 1.19 5.65 26.13
C PHE A 234 -0.31 5.28 26.18
N VAL A 235 -1.11 6.08 26.88
CA VAL A 235 -2.57 5.88 26.99
C VAL A 235 -3.30 6.51 25.79
N ILE A 236 -2.93 7.74 25.42
CA ILE A 236 -3.48 8.46 24.27
C ILE A 236 -2.68 8.05 23.03
N GLY A 237 -3.35 7.40 22.07
CA GLY A 237 -2.76 6.94 20.82
C GLY A 237 -3.78 6.94 19.67
N GLY A 238 -3.34 6.52 18.48
CA GLY A 238 -4.16 6.62 17.27
C GLY A 238 -4.32 8.06 16.78
N PRO A 239 -5.38 8.34 16.00
CA PRO A 239 -5.61 9.68 15.43
C PRO A 239 -5.76 10.81 16.45
N ASP A 240 -6.08 10.51 17.70
CA ASP A 240 -6.12 11.51 18.77
C ASP A 240 -4.71 11.92 19.26
N GLY A 241 -3.72 11.03 19.13
CA GLY A 241 -2.34 11.28 19.52
C GLY A 241 -1.45 11.83 18.38
N ASP A 242 -1.77 11.51 17.13
CA ASP A 242 -1.02 11.94 15.94
C ASP A 242 -1.89 11.95 14.68
N ALA A 243 -1.62 12.85 13.75
CA ALA A 243 -2.35 12.92 12.49
C ALA A 243 -1.88 11.82 11.53
N GLY A 244 -2.83 11.18 10.85
CA GLY A 244 -2.58 10.11 9.88
C GLY A 244 -2.84 10.57 8.46
N LEU A 245 -2.01 10.11 7.51
CA LEU A 245 -2.27 10.24 6.08
C LEU A 245 -1.95 8.94 5.33
N THR A 246 -2.76 8.66 4.31
CA THR A 246 -2.53 7.52 3.40
C THR A 246 -1.15 7.61 2.77
N GLY A 247 -0.46 6.48 2.65
CA GLY A 247 0.84 6.42 1.97
C GLY A 247 1.99 7.08 2.71
N ARG A 248 1.89 7.32 4.03
CA ARG A 248 3.01 7.83 4.85
C ARG A 248 3.90 6.74 5.46
N LYS A 249 3.60 5.47 5.20
CA LYS A 249 4.33 4.30 5.69
C LYS A 249 4.93 3.42 4.58
N ILE A 250 5.27 4.02 3.42
CA ILE A 250 5.79 3.31 2.24
C ILE A 250 7.03 2.42 2.48
N ILE A 251 7.90 2.75 3.44
CA ILE A 251 9.06 1.92 3.77
C ILE A 251 8.66 0.72 4.65
N VAL A 252 7.67 0.91 5.53
CA VAL A 252 7.05 -0.16 6.31
C VAL A 252 6.27 -1.09 5.38
N ASP A 253 5.58 -0.56 4.37
CA ASP A 253 4.82 -1.35 3.40
C ASP A 253 5.71 -2.17 2.44
N THR A 254 7.02 -1.90 2.41
CA THR A 254 7.94 -2.53 1.47
C THR A 254 9.03 -3.33 2.17
N TYR A 255 10.27 -2.81 2.21
CA TYR A 255 11.45 -3.61 2.54
C TYR A 255 12.20 -3.07 3.76
N GLY A 256 11.57 -2.19 4.56
CA GLY A 256 12.15 -1.66 5.80
C GLY A 256 13.52 -0.99 5.63
N GLY A 257 13.75 -0.37 4.47
CA GLY A 257 15.01 0.29 4.12
C GLY A 257 16.07 -0.63 3.50
N ALA A 258 15.85 -1.94 3.39
CA ALA A 258 16.82 -2.88 2.83
C ALA A 258 17.00 -2.74 1.31
N ALA A 259 16.05 -2.09 0.63
CA ALA A 259 16.10 -1.81 -0.80
C ALA A 259 15.60 -0.38 -1.09
N PRO A 260 15.99 0.22 -2.23
CA PRO A 260 15.48 1.51 -2.65
C PRO A 260 13.95 1.49 -2.81
N HIS A 261 13.34 2.66 -2.68
CA HIS A 261 11.91 2.86 -2.87
C HIS A 261 11.66 3.88 -3.99
N GLY A 262 10.55 3.71 -4.70
CA GLY A 262 10.17 4.51 -5.87
C GLY A 262 9.47 5.84 -5.55
N GLY A 263 8.88 5.92 -4.36
CA GLY A 263 8.13 7.07 -3.86
C GLY A 263 6.62 6.89 -3.88
N GLY A 264 6.08 6.07 -4.80
CA GLY A 264 4.65 5.82 -4.91
C GLY A 264 4.07 5.01 -3.75
N ALA A 265 2.97 5.51 -3.15
CA ALA A 265 2.16 4.78 -2.17
C ALA A 265 1.27 3.72 -2.84
N PHE A 266 0.81 2.73 -2.06
CA PHE A 266 0.00 1.60 -2.55
C PHE A 266 -1.50 1.74 -2.27
N SER A 267 -1.86 2.05 -1.02
CA SER A 267 -3.23 1.97 -0.53
C SER A 267 -4.16 2.93 -1.29
N GLY A 268 -5.42 2.54 -1.48
CA GLY A 268 -6.43 3.37 -2.15
C GLY A 268 -6.28 3.47 -3.67
N LYS A 269 -5.30 2.78 -4.26
CA LYS A 269 -5.03 2.83 -5.71
C LYS A 269 -5.41 1.53 -6.40
N ASP A 270 -6.18 1.62 -7.49
CA ASP A 270 -6.52 0.46 -8.32
C ASP A 270 -5.31 -0.05 -9.14
N PRO A 271 -5.36 -1.29 -9.68
CA PRO A 271 -4.23 -1.92 -10.36
C PRO A 271 -3.65 -1.18 -11.58
N THR A 272 -4.35 -0.18 -12.15
CA THR A 272 -3.79 0.63 -13.25
C THR A 272 -2.76 1.66 -12.80
N LYS A 273 -2.73 1.96 -11.49
CA LYS A 273 -1.71 2.82 -10.90
C LYS A 273 -0.45 1.99 -10.71
N VAL A 274 0.51 2.23 -11.60
CA VAL A 274 1.77 1.46 -11.67
C VAL A 274 2.57 1.51 -10.36
N ASP A 275 2.39 2.53 -9.52
CA ASP A 275 2.96 2.60 -8.17
C ASP A 275 2.72 1.31 -7.39
N ARG A 276 1.50 0.76 -7.49
CA ARG A 276 1.09 -0.47 -6.80
C ARG A 276 1.41 -1.69 -7.65
N SER A 277 0.87 -1.76 -8.87
CA SER A 277 0.91 -2.98 -9.67
C SER A 277 2.31 -3.33 -10.16
N ALA A 278 3.12 -2.33 -10.58
CA ALA A 278 4.48 -2.59 -11.02
C ALA A 278 5.43 -2.89 -9.85
N ALA A 279 5.21 -2.29 -8.67
CA ALA A 279 5.95 -2.67 -7.45
C ALA A 279 5.65 -4.13 -7.06
N TYR A 280 4.38 -4.55 -7.11
CA TYR A 280 3.98 -5.93 -6.81
C TYR A 280 4.55 -6.91 -7.85
N ALA A 281 4.50 -6.56 -9.13
CA ALA A 281 5.11 -7.36 -10.19
C ALA A 281 6.63 -7.48 -10.02
N ALA A 282 7.32 -6.40 -9.68
CA ALA A 282 8.76 -6.41 -9.42
C ALA A 282 9.10 -7.29 -8.20
N ARG A 283 8.34 -7.20 -7.11
CA ARG A 283 8.47 -8.10 -5.95
C ARG A 283 8.27 -9.57 -6.34
N TYR A 284 7.22 -9.87 -7.09
CA TYR A 284 6.93 -11.22 -7.57
C TYR A 284 8.12 -11.79 -8.36
N LEU A 285 8.65 -11.02 -9.32
CA LEU A 285 9.78 -11.44 -10.13
C LEU A 285 11.04 -11.64 -9.29
N ALA A 286 11.37 -10.71 -8.40
CA ALA A 286 12.54 -10.82 -7.52
C ALA A 286 12.45 -12.05 -6.61
N LYS A 287 11.26 -12.30 -6.04
CA LYS A 287 10.98 -13.48 -5.20
C LYS A 287 11.21 -14.79 -5.96
N ASN A 288 10.75 -14.88 -7.21
CA ASN A 288 10.98 -16.07 -8.05
C ASN A 288 12.46 -16.31 -8.36
N VAL A 289 13.25 -15.25 -8.57
CA VAL A 289 14.70 -15.38 -8.80
C VAL A 289 15.39 -15.99 -7.57
N VAL A 290 15.08 -15.50 -6.37
CA VAL A 290 15.66 -16.01 -5.12
C VAL A 290 15.15 -17.41 -4.79
N ALA A 291 13.85 -17.66 -4.93
CA ALA A 291 13.23 -18.96 -4.70
C ALA A 291 13.81 -20.06 -5.61
N ALA A 292 14.18 -19.71 -6.85
CA ALA A 292 14.82 -20.64 -7.78
C ALA A 292 16.31 -20.90 -7.49
N GLY A 293 16.88 -20.32 -6.42
CA GLY A 293 18.29 -20.45 -6.06
C GLY A 293 19.26 -19.77 -7.03
N LEU A 294 18.76 -18.86 -7.89
CA LEU A 294 19.57 -18.16 -8.88
C LEU A 294 20.41 -17.04 -8.26
N ALA A 295 19.98 -16.52 -7.10
CA ALA A 295 20.67 -15.48 -6.33
C ALA A 295 20.24 -15.57 -4.86
N ASP A 296 21.12 -15.15 -3.93
CA ASP A 296 20.74 -14.99 -2.52
C ASP A 296 19.88 -13.75 -2.28
N LYS A 297 20.13 -12.69 -3.08
CA LYS A 297 19.42 -11.41 -3.06
C LYS A 297 19.13 -10.96 -4.49
N CYS A 298 17.95 -10.41 -4.74
CA CYS A 298 17.59 -9.88 -6.05
C CYS A 298 16.86 -8.55 -5.90
N GLN A 299 17.39 -7.50 -6.53
CA GLN A 299 16.69 -6.23 -6.70
C GLN A 299 16.31 -6.05 -8.18
N ILE A 300 15.08 -5.62 -8.43
CA ILE A 300 14.55 -5.24 -9.74
C ILE A 300 14.06 -3.81 -9.67
N GLN A 301 14.41 -3.00 -10.67
CA GLN A 301 13.85 -1.66 -10.85
C GLN A 301 13.05 -1.65 -12.15
N LEU A 302 11.85 -1.10 -12.09
CA LEU A 302 11.02 -0.77 -13.24
C LEU A 302 10.82 0.74 -13.28
N ALA A 303 10.72 1.31 -14.48
CA ALA A 303 10.34 2.69 -14.69
C ALA A 303 9.33 2.79 -15.82
N TYR A 304 8.31 3.63 -15.64
CA TYR A 304 7.24 3.86 -16.60
C TYR A 304 7.14 5.34 -16.94
N ALA A 305 6.75 5.63 -18.18
CA ALA A 305 6.30 6.95 -18.61
C ALA A 305 4.77 6.93 -18.74
N ILE A 306 4.13 8.04 -18.38
CA ILE A 306 2.67 8.19 -18.44
C ILE A 306 2.14 7.85 -19.85
N GLY A 307 1.04 7.09 -19.92
CA GLY A 307 0.41 6.67 -21.17
C GLY A 307 1.18 5.61 -21.97
N VAL A 308 2.36 5.17 -21.52
CA VAL A 308 3.17 4.16 -22.20
C VAL A 308 2.97 2.79 -21.53
N PRO A 309 2.52 1.75 -22.25
CA PRO A 309 2.25 0.43 -21.66
C PRO A 309 3.52 -0.36 -21.30
N ASP A 310 4.61 -0.12 -22.01
CA ASP A 310 5.89 -0.81 -21.80
C ASP A 310 6.82 0.02 -20.89
N PRO A 311 7.58 -0.64 -19.98
CA PRO A 311 8.51 0.07 -19.11
C PRO A 311 9.64 0.72 -19.92
N VAL A 312 9.95 1.98 -19.62
CA VAL A 312 11.05 2.72 -20.25
C VAL A 312 12.43 2.18 -19.83
N ALA A 313 12.51 1.58 -18.64
CA ALA A 313 13.70 0.89 -18.17
C ALA A 313 13.33 -0.29 -17.27
N ALA A 314 14.10 -1.37 -17.37
CA ALA A 314 14.06 -2.51 -16.46
C ALA A 314 15.49 -2.93 -16.13
N THR A 315 15.90 -2.82 -14.87
CA THR A 315 17.23 -3.26 -14.41
C THR A 315 17.10 -4.32 -13.33
N SER A 316 18.01 -5.29 -13.32
CA SER A 316 18.10 -6.29 -12.25
C SER A 316 19.52 -6.37 -11.70
N ARG A 317 19.62 -6.52 -10.38
CA ARG A 317 20.87 -6.67 -9.63
C ARG A 317 20.79 -7.91 -8.73
N PRO A 318 21.01 -9.12 -9.26
CA PRO A 318 21.15 -10.32 -8.45
C PRO A 318 22.52 -10.36 -7.78
N SER A 319 22.58 -10.81 -6.53
CA SER A 319 23.84 -11.19 -5.89
C SER A 319 24.30 -12.58 -6.35
N ALA A 320 25.60 -12.86 -6.25
CA ALA A 320 26.08 -14.22 -6.45
C ALA A 320 25.50 -15.15 -5.36
N PRO A 321 25.10 -16.39 -5.69
CA PRO A 321 24.67 -17.36 -4.69
C PRO A 321 25.88 -17.87 -3.88
N ALA A 322 25.72 -17.99 -2.56
CA ALA A 322 26.78 -18.43 -1.64
C ALA A 322 27.32 -19.84 -1.92
N ARG A 323 26.56 -20.69 -2.64
CA ARG A 323 26.89 -22.09 -2.95
C ARG A 323 27.36 -22.33 -4.39
N SER A 324 28.09 -21.42 -5.03
CA SER A 324 28.70 -21.71 -6.34
C SER A 324 30.03 -22.48 -6.22
N THR A 325 29.96 -23.76 -5.84
CA THR A 325 31.05 -24.71 -6.12
C THR A 325 30.79 -25.41 -7.45
N ARG A 326 31.16 -24.75 -8.56
CA ARG A 326 31.68 -25.34 -9.81
C ARG A 326 31.44 -24.41 -11.00
N ARG A 327 32.48 -24.29 -11.82
CA ARG A 327 32.42 -23.82 -13.22
C ARG A 327 31.26 -24.52 -13.94
N SER A 328 30.16 -23.81 -14.20
CA SER A 328 29.36 -24.03 -15.40
C SER A 328 28.67 -22.72 -15.79
N SER A 329 29.02 -22.23 -16.97
CA SER A 329 28.33 -21.20 -17.77
C SER A 329 27.47 -20.17 -17.03
N ALA A 330 28.09 -19.07 -16.59
CA ALA A 330 27.40 -17.81 -16.34
C ALA A 330 26.86 -17.23 -17.67
N ARG A 331 25.78 -17.80 -18.19
CA ARG A 331 25.03 -17.32 -19.37
C ARG A 331 23.50 -17.56 -19.41
N PRO A 332 22.74 -17.91 -18.34
CA PRO A 332 21.28 -17.95 -18.48
C PRO A 332 20.56 -16.59 -18.30
N CYS A 333 21.03 -15.70 -17.42
CA CYS A 333 20.24 -14.50 -17.06
C CYS A 333 20.13 -13.43 -18.15
N ALA A 334 21.09 -13.37 -19.09
CA ALA A 334 21.04 -12.40 -20.19
C ALA A 334 20.05 -12.80 -21.32
N ARG A 335 19.46 -13.99 -21.27
CA ARG A 335 18.65 -14.56 -22.38
C ARG A 335 17.16 -14.76 -22.06
N TRP A 336 16.67 -14.20 -20.96
CA TRP A 336 15.24 -13.93 -20.82
C TRP A 336 14.92 -12.66 -21.63
N SER A 337 14.43 -12.83 -22.85
CA SER A 337 14.14 -11.75 -23.79
C SER A 337 13.15 -10.75 -23.20
N ALA A 338 13.41 -9.46 -23.42
CA ALA A 338 12.62 -8.34 -22.91
C ALA A 338 11.12 -8.42 -23.21
N SER A 339 10.72 -9.17 -24.25
CA SER A 339 9.33 -9.37 -24.66
C SER A 339 8.45 -10.18 -23.69
N ARG A 340 9.01 -11.03 -22.81
CA ARG A 340 8.21 -11.81 -21.84
C ARG A 340 8.00 -11.10 -20.49
N ARG A 341 8.73 -10.00 -20.23
CA ARG A 341 8.76 -9.31 -18.93
C ARG A 341 7.51 -8.45 -18.66
N ALA A 342 6.99 -7.77 -19.67
CA ALA A 342 5.75 -6.99 -19.55
C ALA A 342 4.50 -7.87 -19.68
N ALA A 343 4.53 -8.89 -20.54
CA ALA A 343 3.40 -9.79 -20.76
C ALA A 343 3.05 -10.67 -19.55
N CYS A 344 4.04 -11.04 -18.71
CA CYS A 344 3.78 -11.84 -17.50
C CYS A 344 3.17 -10.98 -16.37
N ALA A 345 3.61 -9.74 -16.21
CA ALA A 345 2.98 -8.77 -15.29
C ALA A 345 1.55 -8.42 -15.75
N ARG A 346 1.35 -8.20 -17.06
CA ARG A 346 0.03 -7.98 -17.68
C ARG A 346 -0.91 -9.19 -17.52
N ARG A 347 -0.42 -10.43 -17.72
CA ARG A 347 -1.22 -11.64 -17.47
C ARG A 347 -1.59 -11.79 -16.01
N TRP A 348 -0.70 -11.45 -15.07
CA TRP A 348 -0.95 -11.64 -13.64
C TRP A 348 -2.01 -10.69 -13.08
N ALA A 349 -2.04 -9.43 -13.54
CA ALA A 349 -3.10 -8.49 -13.19
C ALA A 349 -4.49 -9.00 -13.63
N CYS A 350 -4.58 -9.76 -14.73
CA CYS A 350 -5.82 -10.40 -15.18
C CYS A 350 -6.07 -11.82 -14.64
N SER A 351 -5.03 -12.61 -14.30
CA SER A 351 -5.15 -14.07 -14.08
C SER A 351 -5.28 -14.51 -12.63
N SER A 352 -5.27 -13.60 -11.65
CA SER A 352 -5.69 -13.92 -10.27
C SER A 352 -7.17 -14.33 -10.16
N ARG A 353 -7.93 -14.30 -11.26
CA ARG A 353 -9.36 -14.66 -11.37
C ARG A 353 -9.70 -16.13 -11.66
N SER A 354 -8.83 -17.11 -11.38
CA SER A 354 -9.17 -18.52 -11.70
C SER A 354 -8.76 -19.56 -10.64
N THR A 355 -8.98 -19.27 -9.36
CA THR A 355 -9.16 -20.33 -8.36
C THR A 355 -10.49 -20.13 -7.65
N ARG A 356 -11.49 -20.88 -8.12
CA ARG A 356 -12.77 -21.08 -7.45
C ARG A 356 -12.48 -21.71 -6.08
N ALA A 357 -12.66 -20.96 -5.00
CA ALA A 357 -12.77 -21.56 -3.67
C ALA A 357 -14.01 -22.48 -3.65
N PRO A 358 -13.92 -23.72 -3.13
CA PRO A 358 -15.08 -24.60 -3.05
C PRO A 358 -16.10 -24.03 -2.04
N ARG A 359 -17.37 -23.99 -2.44
CA ARG A 359 -18.49 -23.62 -1.56
C ARG A 359 -18.59 -24.64 -0.41
N PRO A 360 -18.74 -24.23 0.86
CA PRO A 360 -19.03 -25.17 1.92
C PRO A 360 -20.47 -25.67 1.77
N THR A 361 -20.60 -26.99 1.64
CA THR A 361 -21.87 -27.71 1.68
C THR A 361 -22.43 -27.70 3.10
N ALA A 362 -23.71 -27.34 3.22
CA ALA A 362 -24.47 -27.40 4.48
C ALA A 362 -24.63 -28.84 4.97
N THR A 363 -24.12 -29.17 6.16
CA THR A 363 -24.73 -30.19 7.05
C THR A 363 -24.18 -30.12 8.48
N SER A 364 -25.09 -30.31 9.44
CA SER A 364 -24.93 -30.51 10.90
C SER A 364 -24.72 -29.28 11.79
N VAL A 365 -25.83 -28.59 12.07
CA VAL A 365 -25.99 -27.75 13.27
C VAL A 365 -26.55 -28.65 14.38
N ALA A 366 -25.73 -28.95 15.40
CA ALA A 366 -26.22 -29.49 16.67
C ALA A 366 -26.66 -28.33 17.57
N ARG A 367 -27.97 -28.29 17.88
CA ARG A 367 -28.61 -27.34 18.79
C ARG A 367 -28.10 -27.52 20.21
N TRP A 368 -27.84 -26.42 20.90
CA TRP A 368 -27.91 -26.32 22.36
C TRP A 368 -28.83 -25.15 22.73
N THR A 369 -29.93 -25.47 23.40
CA THR A 369 -30.92 -24.55 23.98
C THR A 369 -30.66 -24.39 25.47
N PRO A 370 -30.75 -23.18 26.06
CA PRO A 370 -30.89 -23.03 27.50
C PRO A 370 -32.37 -22.97 27.90
N THR A 371 -32.72 -23.82 28.86
CA THR A 371 -34.00 -23.91 29.56
C THR A 371 -34.24 -22.73 30.50
N ALA A 372 -35.49 -22.29 30.56
CA ALA A 372 -36.03 -21.38 31.57
C ALA A 372 -36.17 -22.06 32.94
N ALA A 373 -35.94 -21.31 34.01
CA ALA A 373 -36.43 -21.63 35.35
C ALA A 373 -36.78 -20.33 36.09
N SER A 374 -37.96 -20.36 36.72
CA SER A 374 -38.69 -19.30 37.39
C SER A 374 -38.42 -19.23 38.90
N ALA A 375 -38.38 -18.01 39.45
CA ALA A 375 -38.81 -17.60 40.80
C ALA A 375 -38.70 -16.06 40.85
N GLY A 376 -39.58 -15.22 41.38
CA GLY A 376 -40.67 -15.38 42.33
C GLY A 376 -40.51 -14.32 43.44
N SER A 377 -41.45 -13.37 43.51
CA SER A 377 -41.87 -12.59 44.71
C SER A 377 -41.32 -11.16 45.00
N ALA A 378 -42.23 -10.20 44.80
CA ALA A 378 -42.77 -9.20 45.76
C ALA A 378 -42.08 -7.84 46.07
N ARG A 379 -42.88 -6.78 45.80
CA ARG A 379 -43.17 -5.52 46.56
C ARG A 379 -41.98 -4.58 46.82
N THR A 380 -42.04 -3.25 46.62
CA THR A 380 -43.01 -2.22 47.04
C THR A 380 -42.78 -0.91 46.26
N SER A 381 -43.84 -0.14 45.96
CA SER A 381 -43.77 1.30 45.61
C SER A 381 -43.69 2.19 46.88
N PRO A 382 -43.34 3.49 46.77
CA PRO A 382 -44.41 4.48 46.60
C PRO A 382 -44.11 5.70 45.70
N ARG A 383 -45.23 6.35 45.36
CA ARG A 383 -45.51 7.61 44.64
C ARG A 383 -44.71 8.85 45.04
N THR A 384 -44.60 9.81 44.11
CA THR A 384 -44.95 11.25 44.23
C THR A 384 -44.99 11.90 42.83
N SER A 385 -46.17 12.22 42.28
CA SER A 385 -46.86 13.53 42.21
C SER A 385 -46.30 14.55 41.19
N ARG A 386 -47.08 14.76 40.11
CA ARG A 386 -47.10 15.98 39.26
C ARG A 386 -47.72 17.17 40.03
N PRO A 387 -47.57 18.41 39.52
CA PRO A 387 -48.71 19.00 38.82
C PRO A 387 -48.38 19.77 37.51
N SER A 388 -49.45 19.93 36.73
CA SER A 388 -49.69 20.65 35.47
C SER A 388 -49.61 22.19 35.57
N SER A 389 -49.36 22.94 34.48
CA SER A 389 -50.40 23.52 33.60
C SER A 389 -49.74 24.37 32.49
N ALA A 390 -50.12 24.18 31.20
CA ALA A 390 -50.91 25.07 30.32
C ALA A 390 -50.26 26.46 30.04
N THR A 391 -50.15 27.04 28.83
CA THR A 391 -51.16 27.18 27.75
C THR A 391 -50.53 27.84 26.49
N ARG A 392 -51.01 27.45 25.28
CA ARG A 392 -51.23 28.21 24.00
C ARG A 392 -50.22 29.33 23.58
N SER A 393 -49.69 29.37 22.35
CA SER A 393 -50.41 29.64 21.09
C SER A 393 -49.45 29.73 19.87
N ARG A 394 -49.90 29.26 18.70
CA ARG A 394 -49.48 29.65 17.33
C ARG A 394 -50.53 30.68 16.81
N PRO A 395 -50.30 31.53 15.78
CA PRO A 395 -49.70 31.18 14.47
C PRO A 395 -48.96 32.31 13.70
N SER A 396 -48.30 31.98 12.58
CA SER A 396 -48.55 32.61 11.26
C SER A 396 -47.51 32.26 10.19
N ASN A 397 -48.03 32.00 8.98
CA ASN A 397 -47.35 31.81 7.70
C ASN A 397 -46.79 33.12 7.13
N ARG A 398 -45.67 33.07 6.39
CA ARG A 398 -45.55 33.51 4.98
C ARG A 398 -44.14 33.24 4.38
N PRO A 399 -44.01 33.18 3.04
CA PRO A 399 -43.13 32.23 2.34
C PRO A 399 -41.77 32.78 1.89
N ALA A 400 -40.83 31.87 1.66
CA ALA A 400 -39.55 32.11 1.00
C ALA A 400 -39.73 32.37 -0.51
N LYS A 401 -39.08 33.43 -1.00
CA LYS A 401 -39.04 33.84 -2.41
C LYS A 401 -38.13 32.90 -3.21
N GLN A 402 -38.66 32.42 -4.34
CA GLN A 402 -37.91 31.80 -5.43
C GLN A 402 -37.04 32.86 -6.13
N CYS A 403 -35.74 32.60 -6.28
CA CYS A 403 -34.89 33.28 -7.26
C CYS A 403 -34.70 32.34 -8.46
N THR A 404 -35.25 32.74 -9.59
CA THR A 404 -35.04 32.11 -10.90
C THR A 404 -33.95 32.90 -11.64
N CYS A 405 -32.81 32.27 -11.93
CA CYS A 405 -31.84 32.81 -12.87
C CYS A 405 -32.11 32.22 -14.25
N ARG A 406 -32.56 33.08 -15.17
CA ARG A 406 -32.80 32.79 -16.58
C ARG A 406 -31.48 32.51 -17.31
N ARG A 407 -31.44 31.41 -18.07
CA ARG A 407 -30.45 31.17 -19.12
C ARG A 407 -30.79 32.01 -20.35
N ALA A 408 -29.80 32.70 -20.91
CA ALA A 408 -29.83 33.27 -22.26
C ALA A 408 -29.15 32.31 -23.25
N PRO A 409 -29.63 32.15 -24.49
CA PRO A 409 -29.05 31.23 -25.48
C PRO A 409 -28.09 31.95 -26.44
N CYS A 410 -27.08 31.24 -26.95
CA CYS A 410 -26.28 31.62 -28.12
C CYS A 410 -25.81 30.35 -28.86
N PRO A 411 -25.44 30.42 -30.15
CA PRO A 411 -26.20 29.79 -31.22
C PRO A 411 -25.52 28.56 -31.83
N ALA A 412 -26.33 27.78 -32.53
CA ALA A 412 -25.93 26.60 -33.30
C ALA A 412 -24.94 26.96 -34.43
N ALA A 413 -23.85 26.20 -34.53
CA ALA A 413 -23.02 26.09 -35.71
C ALA A 413 -23.21 24.70 -36.33
N SER A 414 -23.78 24.69 -37.53
CA SER A 414 -23.93 23.56 -38.43
C SER A 414 -22.66 23.37 -39.25
N PHE A 415 -22.13 22.14 -39.37
CA PHE A 415 -21.31 21.72 -40.51
C PHE A 415 -21.39 20.20 -40.77
N HIS A 416 -21.04 19.86 -42.00
CA HIS A 416 -21.63 18.87 -42.89
C HIS A 416 -21.52 17.37 -42.56
N ARG A 417 -22.59 16.68 -42.96
CA ARG A 417 -22.71 15.24 -43.21
C ARG A 417 -22.08 14.93 -44.59
N ILE A 418 -21.10 14.03 -44.64
CA ILE A 418 -20.67 13.37 -45.88
C ILE A 418 -20.98 11.87 -45.74
N LYS A 419 -21.79 11.36 -46.69
CA LYS A 419 -22.01 9.94 -46.98
C LYS A 419 -21.32 9.64 -48.31
N ASP A 420 -20.49 8.61 -48.35
CA ASP A 420 -20.57 7.46 -49.29
C ASP A 420 -19.27 6.63 -49.18
N LYS A 421 -19.41 5.37 -48.72
CA LYS A 421 -19.27 4.11 -49.48
C LYS A 421 -17.87 3.87 -50.05
N THR A 422 -17.19 2.83 -49.56
CA THR A 422 -17.02 1.59 -50.34
C THR A 422 -16.41 0.45 -49.51
N CYS A 423 -16.86 -0.74 -49.87
CA CYS A 423 -16.63 -2.05 -49.30
C CYS A 423 -15.24 -2.59 -49.69
N LEU A 424 -14.56 -3.29 -48.78
CA LEU A 424 -13.59 -4.34 -49.14
C LEU A 424 -13.48 -5.33 -47.97
N GLN A 425 -14.35 -6.34 -48.03
CA GLN A 425 -14.15 -7.63 -47.37
C GLN A 425 -12.88 -8.27 -47.92
N LYS A 426 -11.93 -8.62 -47.05
CA LYS A 426 -11.09 -9.80 -47.26
C LYS A 426 -10.93 -10.58 -45.97
N THR A 427 -11.27 -11.84 -46.11
CA THR A 427 -11.29 -12.96 -45.18
C THR A 427 -9.89 -13.30 -44.66
N CYS A 428 -9.80 -13.68 -43.38
CA CYS A 428 -8.64 -14.41 -42.85
C CYS A 428 -9.16 -15.67 -42.12
N PRO A 429 -8.71 -16.89 -42.48
CA PRO A 429 -9.29 -18.13 -42.01
C PRO A 429 -8.77 -18.55 -40.65
N THR A 430 -9.67 -19.16 -39.88
CA THR A 430 -9.42 -19.96 -38.69
C THR A 430 -8.46 -21.12 -39.00
N TRP A 431 -7.44 -21.32 -38.16
CA TRP A 431 -6.62 -22.54 -38.19
C TRP A 431 -6.76 -23.32 -36.89
N ARG A 432 -7.33 -24.53 -37.04
CA ARG A 432 -7.36 -25.60 -36.06
C ARG A 432 -5.95 -26.15 -35.83
N ALA A 433 -5.74 -26.56 -34.58
CA ALA A 433 -4.63 -27.41 -34.17
C ALA A 433 -4.66 -28.76 -34.90
N THR A 434 -3.50 -29.17 -35.41
CA THR A 434 -3.17 -30.59 -35.59
C THR A 434 -1.71 -30.83 -35.22
N THR A 435 -1.55 -31.89 -34.45
CA THR A 435 -0.31 -32.54 -34.02
C THR A 435 0.30 -33.33 -35.17
N SER A 436 1.63 -33.30 -35.32
CA SER A 436 2.49 -34.51 -35.36
C SER A 436 3.85 -34.27 -36.07
N SER A 437 4.88 -34.76 -35.38
CA SER A 437 6.06 -35.49 -35.86
C SER A 437 7.03 -34.92 -36.93
N ARG A 438 8.30 -34.96 -36.49
CA ARG A 438 9.50 -35.50 -37.16
C ARG A 438 10.36 -34.58 -38.07
N THR A 439 11.53 -34.28 -37.50
CA THR A 439 12.90 -34.44 -38.05
C THR A 439 13.18 -34.02 -39.50
N SER A 440 14.09 -33.05 -39.68
CA SER A 440 15.29 -33.17 -40.53
C SER A 440 16.20 -31.93 -40.42
N ARG A 441 17.43 -32.10 -40.89
CA ARG A 441 18.66 -31.35 -40.62
C ARG A 441 18.82 -30.08 -41.48
N TRP A 442 19.50 -29.08 -40.89
CA TRP A 442 20.50 -28.10 -41.39
C TRP A 442 20.81 -28.02 -42.91
N PRO A 443 21.12 -26.82 -43.48
CA PRO A 443 22.38 -26.13 -43.14
C PRO A 443 22.36 -24.60 -43.03
N ALA A 444 23.46 -24.13 -42.43
CA ALA A 444 23.90 -22.75 -42.29
C ALA A 444 24.43 -22.17 -43.60
N THR A 445 24.15 -20.88 -43.82
CA THR A 445 24.83 -19.86 -44.65
C THR A 445 23.95 -18.60 -44.54
N ALA A 446 24.38 -17.35 -44.45
CA ALA A 446 25.68 -16.72 -44.59
C ALA A 446 25.63 -15.37 -43.82
N ALA A 447 26.80 -14.92 -43.36
CA ALA A 447 27.04 -13.57 -42.91
C ALA A 447 26.88 -12.57 -44.07
N ARG A 448 26.20 -11.44 -43.84
CA ARG A 448 26.50 -10.17 -44.53
C ARG A 448 26.34 -9.00 -43.55
N SER A 449 27.48 -8.39 -43.28
CA SER A 449 27.69 -7.05 -42.77
C SER A 449 26.93 -6.00 -43.59
N TRP A 450 26.18 -5.11 -42.94
CA TRP A 450 25.90 -3.79 -43.50
C TRP A 450 26.07 -2.72 -42.42
N THR A 451 26.90 -1.76 -42.81
CA THR A 451 27.43 -0.59 -42.14
C THR A 451 26.37 0.48 -41.90
N SER A 452 26.56 1.27 -40.84
CA SER A 452 25.87 2.52 -40.56
C SER A 452 25.95 3.53 -41.72
N PRO A 453 24.99 4.47 -41.75
CA PRO A 453 25.37 5.85 -41.98
C PRO A 453 24.86 6.77 -40.86
N ARG A 454 25.78 7.60 -40.34
CA ARG A 454 25.45 8.83 -39.60
C ARG A 454 24.85 9.85 -40.57
N PRO A 455 24.02 10.77 -40.08
CA PRO A 455 24.08 12.15 -40.52
C PRO A 455 24.50 13.07 -39.37
N ARG A 456 25.50 13.91 -39.65
CA ARG A 456 25.80 15.12 -38.89
C ARG A 456 24.81 16.19 -39.34
N CYS A 457 24.17 16.89 -38.40
CA CYS A 457 23.76 18.28 -38.60
C CYS A 457 24.13 19.09 -37.37
N ARG A 458 24.90 20.16 -37.61
CA ARG A 458 25.23 21.23 -36.67
C ARG A 458 24.02 22.15 -36.54
N ALA A 459 23.70 22.55 -35.32
CA ALA A 459 23.18 23.89 -35.04
C ALA A 459 23.52 24.22 -33.58
N SER A 460 24.48 25.14 -33.43
CA SER A 460 24.77 25.94 -32.25
C SER A 460 23.52 26.72 -31.79
N TRP A 461 23.47 27.11 -30.51
CA TRP A 461 23.11 28.45 -29.99
C TRP A 461 23.46 28.51 -28.48
N PRO A 462 23.71 29.70 -27.91
CA PRO A 462 24.80 29.89 -26.93
C PRO A 462 24.39 29.93 -25.45
N CYS A 463 25.32 29.53 -24.58
CA CYS A 463 25.33 29.82 -23.15
C CYS A 463 25.46 31.33 -22.89
N ALA A 464 24.47 31.92 -22.22
CA ALA A 464 24.62 33.22 -21.57
C ALA A 464 25.13 33.05 -20.15
N ARG A 465 26.34 33.56 -19.90
CA ARG A 465 26.90 33.85 -18.58
C ARG A 465 26.28 35.16 -18.11
N ASN A 466 25.73 35.20 -16.89
CA ASN A 466 25.48 36.47 -16.21
C ASN A 466 26.47 36.61 -15.04
N THR A 467 27.38 37.55 -15.23
CA THR A 467 28.30 38.12 -14.25
C THR A 467 27.56 39.09 -13.34
N ALA A 468 27.81 38.98 -12.03
CA ALA A 468 27.47 40.00 -11.04
C ALA A 468 28.41 41.22 -11.14
N PRO A 469 28.02 42.35 -10.54
CA PRO A 469 28.98 43.20 -9.86
C PRO A 469 28.61 43.41 -8.39
N ALA A 470 29.61 43.25 -7.52
CA ALA A 470 29.57 43.64 -6.11
C ALA A 470 30.12 45.06 -5.95
N SER A 471 29.43 45.89 -5.16
CA SER A 471 29.98 47.13 -4.59
C SER A 471 30.08 47.00 -3.07
N ARG A 472 31.27 47.33 -2.58
CA ARG A 472 31.76 47.25 -1.20
C ARG A 472 31.12 48.29 -0.27
N SER A 473 30.95 47.93 1.00
CA SER A 473 31.21 48.82 2.13
C SER A 473 31.67 48.00 3.35
N ARG A 474 32.43 48.65 4.23
CA ARG A 474 33.52 48.12 5.06
C ARG A 474 33.07 47.52 6.41
N ALA A 475 33.83 46.54 6.90
CA ALA A 475 33.99 46.22 8.33
C ALA A 475 35.11 47.12 8.94
N PRO A 476 35.30 47.21 10.28
CA PRO A 476 35.98 46.13 11.01
C PRO A 476 35.56 45.93 12.49
N GLY A 477 35.92 44.77 13.06
CA GLY A 477 36.11 44.60 14.51
C GLY A 477 35.68 43.24 15.09
N SER A 478 36.57 42.24 15.07
CA SER A 478 36.52 41.01 15.90
C SER A 478 37.11 41.27 17.31
N PRO A 479 37.32 40.27 18.21
CA PRO A 479 36.80 38.88 18.32
C PRO A 479 36.37 38.49 19.77
N ALA A 480 36.10 37.18 19.97
CA ALA A 480 36.05 36.40 21.24
C ALA A 480 34.63 36.16 21.80
N ARG A 481 34.24 34.98 22.31
CA ARG A 481 34.93 33.72 22.66
C ARG A 481 33.85 32.63 22.82
N CYS A 482 34.26 31.37 22.69
CA CYS A 482 33.49 30.20 23.10
C CYS A 482 33.14 30.23 24.60
N THR A 483 31.91 29.85 24.92
CA THR A 483 31.49 28.90 25.97
C THR A 483 30.12 28.38 25.59
#